data_AF-A0A2S2FC43-F1
#
_entry.id   AF-A0A2S2FC43-F1
#
_cell.length_a   1.000
_cell.length_b   1.000
_cell.length_c   1.000
_cell.angle_alpha   90.00
_cell.angle_beta   90.00
_cell.angle_gamma   90.00
#
_symmetry.space_group_name_H-M   'P 1'
#
loop_
_entity.id
_entity.type
_entity.pdbx_description
1 polymer ?
#
loop_
_entity_poly.entity_id
_entity_poly.type
_entity_poly.pdbx_seq_one_letter_code
_entity_poly.pdbx_strand_id
1 'polypeptide(L)'
;MKSISNLEDYRTEFVHIFQSTDDVEILLENLKNLFLKILQPYDCMVLPKFQIISTGSLQFSVWYQDPDAITETLNIHQKKCDLYLWRCSDQKWYLDDLYDDINEIVEQIFKNIPAFHLIPENPKEVKALLENGLMDFKPEAFPKFSEKIPSDLNEVLTWDDRFLLVGTNIENLKIYSWKEWDDLIERENYLKNNGE
;
A
#
# COMPACT_ATOMS: atom_id res chain seq x y z
N MET A 1 9.47 3.33 -8.84
CA MET A 1 8.73 2.59 -7.81
C MET A 1 9.23 1.17 -7.83
N LYS A 2 9.43 0.60 -6.64
CA LYS A 2 10.03 -0.72 -6.46
C LYS A 2 9.21 -1.61 -5.53
N SER A 3 9.55 -2.89 -5.56
CA SER A 3 9.05 -3.88 -4.61
C SER A 3 9.81 -3.85 -3.29
N ILE A 4 9.12 -4.30 -2.24
CA ILE A 4 9.74 -4.62 -0.94
C ILE A 4 10.77 -5.73 -1.16
N SER A 5 12.02 -5.48 -0.78
CA SER A 5 13.16 -6.35 -1.11
C SER A 5 13.21 -7.65 -0.32
N ASN A 6 12.60 -7.69 0.87
CA ASN A 6 12.60 -8.83 1.79
C ASN A 6 11.23 -9.52 1.87
N LEU A 7 10.35 -9.34 0.89
CA LEU A 7 9.00 -9.91 0.91
C LEU A 7 9.02 -11.44 1.05
N GLU A 8 9.96 -12.10 0.36
CA GLU A 8 10.14 -13.55 0.42
C GLU A 8 10.52 -14.09 1.80
N ASP A 9 11.16 -13.28 2.65
CA ASP A 9 11.53 -13.71 4.01
C ASP A 9 10.29 -14.00 4.87
N TYR A 10 9.13 -13.47 4.48
CA TYR A 10 7.85 -13.67 5.17
C TYR A 10 7.06 -14.88 4.65
N ARG A 11 7.52 -15.57 3.59
CA ARG A 11 6.79 -16.70 2.97
C ARG A 11 6.44 -17.79 3.98
N THR A 12 7.42 -18.20 4.80
CA THR A 12 7.23 -19.25 5.81
C THR A 12 6.15 -18.87 6.82
N GLU A 13 6.06 -17.60 7.20
CA GLU A 13 5.06 -17.08 8.14
C GLU A 13 3.67 -17.09 7.50
N PHE A 14 3.54 -16.68 6.23
CA PHE A 14 2.32 -16.81 5.45
C PHE A 14 1.83 -18.26 5.37
N VAL A 15 2.70 -19.19 4.95
CA VAL A 15 2.37 -20.61 4.84
C VAL A 15 1.91 -21.16 6.18
N HIS A 16 2.59 -20.79 7.26
CA HIS A 16 2.21 -21.20 8.62
C HIS A 16 0.82 -20.67 9.02
N ILE A 17 0.50 -19.41 8.69
CA ILE A 17 -0.83 -18.83 8.95
C ILE A 17 -1.92 -19.68 8.27
N PHE A 18 -1.78 -20.00 6.97
CA PHE A 18 -2.76 -20.80 6.25
C PHE A 18 -2.88 -22.25 6.77
N GLN A 19 -1.78 -22.83 7.27
CA GLN A 19 -1.78 -24.19 7.82
C GLN A 19 -2.28 -24.28 9.26
N SER A 20 -2.28 -23.18 10.01
CA SER A 20 -2.53 -23.16 11.45
C SER A 20 -3.98 -22.86 11.83
N THR A 21 -4.77 -22.35 10.89
CA THR A 21 -6.16 -22.01 11.14
C THR A 21 -7.08 -22.40 10.00
N ASP A 22 -8.25 -22.82 10.43
CA ASP A 22 -9.39 -23.25 9.64
C ASP A 22 -10.51 -22.19 9.67
N ASP A 23 -10.34 -21.20 10.55
CA ASP A 23 -11.27 -20.13 10.89
C ASP A 23 -10.87 -18.83 10.16
N VAL A 24 -11.85 -18.24 9.47
CA VAL A 24 -11.67 -17.04 8.63
C VAL A 24 -11.38 -15.78 9.44
N GLU A 25 -11.89 -15.65 10.66
CA GLU A 25 -11.62 -14.51 11.55
C GLU A 25 -10.19 -14.56 12.05
N ILE A 26 -9.73 -15.75 12.48
CA ILE A 26 -8.34 -15.96 12.91
C ILE A 26 -7.38 -15.75 11.72
N LEU A 27 -7.72 -16.24 10.53
CA LEU A 27 -6.95 -16.00 9.31
C LEU A 27 -6.80 -14.51 9.03
N LEU A 28 -7.92 -13.78 9.06
CA LEU A 28 -7.96 -12.34 8.82
C LEU A 28 -7.06 -11.58 9.80
N GLU A 29 -7.13 -11.85 11.10
CA GLU A 29 -6.33 -11.14 12.09
C GLU A 29 -4.83 -11.47 11.96
N ASN A 30 -4.49 -12.73 11.70
CA ASN A 30 -3.10 -13.13 11.45
C ASN A 30 -2.52 -12.48 10.19
N LEU A 31 -3.28 -12.43 9.09
CA LEU A 31 -2.84 -11.77 7.87
C LEU A 31 -2.71 -10.26 8.07
N LYS A 32 -3.66 -9.59 8.73
CA LYS A 32 -3.54 -8.16 9.06
C LYS A 32 -2.25 -7.86 9.83
N ASN A 33 -1.95 -8.66 10.86
CA ASN A 33 -0.75 -8.51 11.67
C ASN A 33 0.53 -8.71 10.84
N LEU A 34 0.53 -9.68 9.93
CA LEU A 34 1.66 -9.90 9.04
C LEU A 34 1.86 -8.75 8.05
N PHE A 35 0.79 -8.22 7.46
CA PHE A 35 0.86 -7.07 6.55
C PHE A 35 1.37 -5.82 7.28
N LEU A 36 0.91 -5.59 8.52
CA LEU A 36 1.43 -4.53 9.39
C LEU A 36 2.94 -4.67 9.60
N LYS A 37 3.40 -5.88 9.91
CA LYS A 37 4.83 -6.18 10.12
C LYS A 37 5.66 -5.94 8.85
N ILE A 38 5.15 -6.35 7.68
CA ILE A 38 5.83 -6.17 6.38
C ILE A 38 5.91 -4.68 6.01
N LEU A 39 4.85 -3.92 6.27
CA LEU A 39 4.75 -2.51 5.89
C LEU A 39 5.24 -1.54 6.95
N GLN A 40 5.65 -2.01 8.13
CA GLN A 40 6.24 -1.18 9.20
C GLN A 40 7.40 -0.28 8.73
N PRO A 41 8.33 -0.70 7.83
CA PRO A 41 9.36 0.21 7.33
C PRO A 41 8.82 1.32 6.42
N TYR A 42 7.55 1.25 6.05
CA TYR A 42 6.85 2.10 5.10
C TYR A 42 5.54 2.63 5.71
N ASP A 43 5.57 3.18 6.93
CA ASP A 43 4.42 3.60 7.75
C ASP A 43 3.43 4.60 7.08
N CYS A 44 3.85 5.22 5.99
CA CYS A 44 3.00 6.07 5.16
C CYS A 44 2.18 5.29 4.12
N MET A 45 2.47 4.02 3.86
CA MET A 45 1.71 3.19 2.91
C MET A 45 0.37 2.76 3.52
N VAL A 46 -0.68 2.82 2.72
CA VAL A 46 -2.02 2.40 3.13
C VAL A 46 -2.07 0.87 3.18
N LEU A 47 -2.54 0.32 4.29
CA LEU A 47 -2.80 -1.12 4.41
C LEU A 47 -3.95 -1.56 3.50
N PRO A 48 -3.91 -2.78 2.94
CA PRO A 48 -5.08 -3.39 2.34
C PRO A 48 -6.24 -3.45 3.34
N LYS A 49 -7.45 -3.35 2.81
CA LYS A 49 -8.68 -3.54 3.60
C LYS A 49 -9.00 -5.02 3.64
N PHE A 50 -9.27 -5.52 4.84
CA PHE A 50 -9.68 -6.90 5.06
C PHE A 50 -11.13 -6.91 5.50
N GLN A 51 -11.96 -7.71 4.84
CA GLN A 51 -13.39 -7.82 5.14
C GLN A 51 -13.84 -9.26 5.03
N ILE A 52 -14.63 -9.71 5.99
CA ILE A 52 -15.36 -10.98 5.85
C ILE A 52 -16.69 -10.63 5.19
N ILE A 53 -16.96 -11.29 4.08
CA ILE A 53 -18.19 -11.14 3.31
C ILE A 53 -18.88 -12.50 3.22
N SER A 54 -20.21 -12.48 3.03
CA SER A 54 -20.91 -13.72 2.73
C SER A 54 -20.47 -14.24 1.37
N THR A 55 -20.07 -15.50 1.30
CA THR A 55 -19.68 -16.17 0.05
C THR A 55 -20.77 -16.11 -1.00
N GLY A 56 -22.06 -16.18 -0.61
CA GLY A 56 -23.18 -16.02 -1.53
C GLY A 56 -23.26 -14.65 -2.22
N SER A 57 -22.63 -13.60 -1.65
CA SER A 57 -22.53 -12.30 -2.32
C SER A 57 -21.65 -12.33 -3.57
N LEU A 58 -20.81 -13.36 -3.70
CA LEU A 58 -19.93 -13.59 -4.85
C LEU A 58 -20.59 -14.43 -5.95
N GLN A 59 -21.84 -14.89 -5.79
CA GLN A 59 -22.53 -15.77 -6.73
C GLN A 59 -22.63 -15.23 -8.17
N PHE A 60 -22.54 -13.92 -8.36
CA PHE A 60 -22.54 -13.26 -9.67
C PHE A 60 -21.18 -12.66 -10.05
N SER A 61 -20.16 -12.87 -9.23
CA SER A 61 -18.78 -12.54 -9.53
C SER A 61 -18.18 -13.61 -10.44
N VAL A 62 -17.23 -13.22 -11.29
CA VAL A 62 -16.60 -14.10 -12.29
C VAL A 62 -15.87 -15.30 -11.63
N TRP A 63 -15.56 -15.18 -10.34
CA TRP A 63 -14.68 -16.07 -9.59
C TRP A 63 -15.40 -17.06 -8.67
N TYR A 64 -16.72 -17.19 -8.75
CA TYR A 64 -17.46 -18.12 -7.88
C TYR A 64 -18.07 -19.26 -8.69
N GLN A 65 -17.43 -20.43 -8.68
CA GLN A 65 -17.96 -21.64 -9.34
C GLN A 65 -18.25 -22.80 -8.40
N ASP A 66 -17.88 -22.72 -7.11
CA ASP A 66 -18.10 -23.83 -6.16
C ASP A 66 -19.37 -23.67 -5.30
N PRO A 67 -20.43 -24.49 -5.53
CA PRO A 67 -21.64 -24.49 -4.72
C PRO A 67 -21.45 -24.99 -3.29
N ASP A 68 -20.32 -25.62 -2.97
CA ASP A 68 -20.00 -26.22 -1.66
C ASP A 68 -19.05 -25.36 -0.81
N ALA A 69 -18.76 -24.12 -1.22
CA ALA A 69 -17.94 -23.19 -0.45
C ALA A 69 -18.58 -22.86 0.92
N ILE A 70 -17.74 -22.76 1.96
CA ILE A 70 -18.17 -22.28 3.28
C ILE A 70 -18.77 -20.87 3.13
N THR A 71 -19.77 -20.55 3.96
CA THR A 71 -20.61 -19.34 3.82
C THR A 71 -19.89 -18.00 3.97
N GLU A 72 -18.62 -18.01 4.37
CA GLU A 72 -17.81 -16.82 4.63
C GLU A 72 -16.55 -16.80 3.76
N THR A 73 -16.25 -15.64 3.19
CA THR A 73 -15.08 -15.37 2.37
C THR A 73 -14.32 -14.19 2.96
N LEU A 74 -13.01 -14.32 3.07
CA LEU A 74 -12.10 -13.21 3.36
C LEU A 74 -11.76 -12.48 2.06
N ASN A 75 -12.17 -11.22 1.96
CA ASN A 75 -11.73 -10.31 0.90
C ASN A 75 -10.55 -9.47 1.38
N ILE A 76 -9.47 -9.46 0.58
CA ILE A 76 -8.34 -8.55 0.72
C ILE A 76 -8.41 -7.56 -0.44
N HIS A 77 -8.79 -6.32 -0.12
CA HIS A 77 -9.01 -5.27 -1.10
C HIS A 77 -7.94 -4.19 -1.02
N GLN A 78 -7.33 -3.86 -2.16
CA GLN A 78 -6.52 -2.66 -2.32
C GLN A 78 -6.63 -2.08 -3.74
N LYS A 79 -7.38 -0.97 -3.86
CA LYS A 79 -7.64 -0.25 -5.13
C LYS A 79 -8.40 -1.10 -6.15
N LYS A 80 -7.70 -1.60 -7.16
CA LYS A 80 -8.27 -2.43 -8.24
C LYS A 80 -7.88 -3.91 -8.08
N CYS A 81 -7.25 -4.24 -6.95
CA CYS A 81 -6.90 -5.59 -6.58
C CYS A 81 -7.90 -6.05 -5.52
N ASP A 82 -8.61 -7.12 -5.83
CA ASP A 82 -9.49 -7.84 -4.93
C ASP A 82 -9.05 -9.30 -4.97
N LEU A 83 -8.68 -9.84 -3.81
CA LEU A 83 -8.37 -11.24 -3.61
C LEU A 83 -9.42 -11.83 -2.67
N TYR A 84 -9.94 -13.01 -3.01
CA TYR A 84 -11.00 -13.67 -2.28
C TYR A 84 -10.53 -15.03 -1.79
N LEU A 85 -10.49 -15.21 -0.47
CA LEU A 85 -10.05 -16.43 0.18
C LEU A 85 -11.24 -17.10 0.88
N TRP A 86 -11.51 -18.35 0.54
CA TRP A 86 -12.55 -19.15 1.21
C TRP A 86 -12.07 -20.58 1.41
N ARG A 87 -12.85 -21.35 2.15
CA ARG A 87 -12.66 -22.80 2.24
C ARG A 87 -13.77 -23.54 1.55
N CYS A 88 -13.42 -24.69 0.98
CA CYS A 88 -14.39 -25.62 0.41
C CYS A 88 -14.63 -26.81 1.34
N SER A 89 -15.57 -27.67 0.94
CA SER A 89 -15.95 -28.89 1.68
C SER A 89 -14.77 -29.84 1.91
N ASP A 90 -13.76 -29.81 1.04
CA ASP A 90 -12.50 -30.56 1.15
C ASP A 90 -11.53 -30.02 2.21
N GLN A 91 -11.94 -28.99 2.95
CA GLN A 91 -11.18 -28.36 4.04
C GLN A 91 -9.92 -27.62 3.58
N LYS A 92 -9.74 -27.36 2.28
CA LYS A 92 -8.63 -26.53 1.79
C LYS A 92 -9.02 -25.07 1.69
N TRP A 93 -8.00 -24.21 1.71
CA TRP A 93 -8.12 -22.81 1.33
C TRP A 93 -8.06 -22.66 -0.19
N TYR A 94 -8.91 -21.81 -0.73
CA TYR A 94 -8.96 -21.45 -2.14
C TYR A 94 -8.80 -19.94 -2.27
N LEU A 95 -7.98 -19.53 -3.23
CA LEU A 95 -7.87 -18.14 -3.68
C LEU A 95 -8.52 -18.01 -5.06
N ASP A 96 -9.53 -17.14 -5.15
CA ASP A 96 -10.24 -16.78 -6.38
C ASP A 96 -10.73 -17.98 -7.21
N ASP A 97 -10.96 -19.14 -6.58
CA ASP A 97 -11.36 -20.43 -7.19
C ASP A 97 -10.31 -21.03 -8.13
N LEU A 98 -9.11 -20.45 -8.16
CA LEU A 98 -8.05 -20.81 -9.10
C LEU A 98 -6.89 -21.55 -8.44
N TYR A 99 -6.64 -21.28 -7.16
CA TYR A 99 -5.45 -21.77 -6.46
C TYR A 99 -5.85 -22.42 -5.13
N ASP A 100 -5.49 -23.70 -4.97
CA ASP A 100 -5.73 -24.48 -3.75
C ASP A 100 -4.43 -24.96 -3.06
N ASP A 101 -3.28 -24.78 -3.72
CA ASP A 101 -1.96 -24.95 -3.10
C ASP A 101 -1.58 -23.70 -2.31
N ILE A 102 -1.24 -23.89 -1.03
CA ILE A 102 -0.91 -22.79 -0.12
C ILE A 102 0.29 -21.96 -0.63
N ASN A 103 1.30 -22.57 -1.24
CA ASN A 103 2.45 -21.80 -1.74
C ASN A 103 2.05 -20.95 -2.95
N GLU A 104 1.19 -21.47 -3.82
CA GLU A 104 0.64 -20.70 -4.94
C GLU A 104 -0.26 -19.56 -4.47
N ILE A 105 -1.11 -19.79 -3.46
CA ILE A 105 -1.91 -18.74 -2.82
C ILE A 105 -1.01 -17.61 -2.31
N VAL A 106 0.05 -17.96 -1.57
CA VAL A 106 1.01 -16.98 -1.04
C VAL A 106 1.73 -16.23 -2.16
N GLU A 107 2.14 -16.92 -3.23
CA GLU A 107 2.73 -16.29 -4.41
C GLU A 107 1.79 -15.26 -5.06
N GLN A 108 0.51 -15.59 -5.20
CA GLN A 108 -0.46 -14.65 -5.75
C GLN A 108 -0.68 -13.44 -4.83
N ILE A 109 -0.72 -13.64 -3.51
CA ILE A 109 -0.81 -12.52 -2.57
C ILE A 109 0.40 -11.61 -2.71
N PHE A 110 1.61 -12.17 -2.74
CA PHE A 110 2.84 -11.40 -2.92
C PHE A 110 2.82 -10.59 -4.19
N LYS A 111 2.45 -11.21 -5.32
CA LYS A 111 2.45 -10.60 -6.65
C LYS A 111 1.39 -9.53 -6.87
N ASN A 112 0.20 -9.71 -6.28
CA ASN A 112 -0.95 -8.90 -6.66
C ASN A 112 -1.22 -7.74 -5.70
N ILE A 113 -0.73 -7.76 -4.46
CA ILE A 113 -0.95 -6.67 -3.50
C ILE A 113 -0.14 -5.43 -3.88
N PRO A 114 -0.79 -4.30 -4.24
CA PRO A 114 -0.08 -3.10 -4.70
C PRO A 114 0.92 -2.52 -3.69
N ALA A 115 0.61 -2.52 -2.39
CA ALA A 115 1.50 -1.98 -1.36
C ALA A 115 2.86 -2.67 -1.28
N PHE A 116 2.99 -3.91 -1.77
CA PHE A 116 4.26 -4.62 -1.81
C PHE A 116 5.15 -4.22 -2.99
N HIS A 117 4.59 -3.51 -3.98
CA HIS A 117 5.25 -3.24 -5.27
C HIS A 117 5.35 -1.75 -5.64
N LEU A 118 4.78 -0.88 -4.81
CA LEU A 118 4.66 0.54 -5.10
C LEU A 118 5.39 1.40 -4.06
N ILE A 119 6.58 0.95 -3.64
CA ILE A 119 7.44 1.75 -2.77
C ILE A 119 8.04 2.90 -3.60
N PRO A 120 7.84 4.17 -3.20
CA PRO A 120 8.31 5.31 -3.97
C PRO A 120 9.83 5.46 -3.89
N GLU A 121 10.42 5.95 -4.98
CA GLU A 121 11.86 6.19 -5.10
C GLU A 121 12.20 7.65 -5.41
N ASN A 122 11.19 8.50 -5.57
CA ASN A 122 11.35 9.93 -5.81
C ASN A 122 10.07 10.72 -5.43
N PRO A 123 10.15 12.05 -5.32
CA PRO A 123 9.01 12.90 -4.94
C PRO A 123 7.81 12.81 -5.88
N LYS A 124 8.02 12.57 -7.18
CA LYS A 124 6.92 12.45 -8.15
C LYS A 124 6.10 11.19 -7.89
N GLU A 125 6.76 10.11 -7.52
CA GLU A 125 6.12 8.86 -7.15
C GLU A 125 5.36 8.99 -5.82
N VAL A 126 5.92 9.67 -4.82
CA VAL A 126 5.20 10.02 -3.58
C VAL A 126 3.90 10.77 -3.91
N LYS A 127 3.97 11.81 -4.75
CA LYS A 127 2.79 12.55 -5.19
C LYS A 127 1.75 11.63 -5.84
N ALA A 128 2.17 10.76 -6.75
CA ALA A 128 1.27 9.83 -7.43
C ALA A 128 0.57 8.85 -6.46
N LEU A 129 1.28 8.37 -5.43
CA LEU A 129 0.71 7.48 -4.41
C LEU A 129 -0.27 8.19 -3.46
N LEU A 130 0.00 9.44 -3.13
CA LEU A 130 -0.93 10.27 -2.36
C LEU A 130 -2.22 10.51 -3.16
N GLU A 131 -2.08 10.94 -4.42
CA GLU A 131 -3.23 11.22 -5.30
C GLU A 131 -4.04 9.97 -5.61
N ASN A 132 -3.38 8.82 -5.77
CA ASN A 132 -4.08 7.58 -6.02
C ASN A 132 -4.58 6.93 -4.72
N GLY A 133 -4.23 7.44 -3.54
CA GLY A 133 -4.65 6.99 -2.21
C GLY A 133 -4.09 5.63 -1.78
N LEU A 134 -2.86 5.31 -2.19
CA LEU A 134 -2.07 4.17 -1.68
C LEU A 134 -1.06 4.58 -0.60
N MET A 135 -0.96 5.88 -0.34
CA MET A 135 -0.14 6.45 0.72
C MET A 135 -1.00 7.44 1.51
N ASP A 136 -0.91 7.37 2.84
CA ASP A 136 -1.52 8.33 3.76
C ASP A 136 -0.74 9.65 3.72
N PHE A 137 -1.45 10.77 3.82
CA PHE A 137 -0.81 12.07 3.96
C PHE A 137 -0.25 12.24 5.39
N LYS A 138 0.99 11.78 5.59
CA LYS A 138 1.77 11.87 6.84
C LYS A 138 3.16 12.43 6.56
N PRO A 139 3.30 13.77 6.43
CA PRO A 139 4.55 14.41 6.01
C PRO A 139 5.79 13.98 6.80
N GLU A 140 5.64 13.74 8.09
CA GLU A 140 6.69 13.29 9.01
C GLU A 140 7.26 11.89 8.69
N ALA A 141 6.47 11.05 8.01
CA ALA A 141 6.82 9.68 7.62
C ALA A 141 7.29 9.58 6.16
N PHE A 142 7.35 10.70 5.43
CA PHE A 142 7.74 10.66 4.03
C PHE A 142 9.24 10.42 3.87
N PRO A 143 9.65 9.54 2.95
CA PRO A 143 11.05 9.27 2.68
C PRO A 143 11.74 10.51 2.09
N LYS A 144 13.03 10.69 2.39
CA LYS A 144 13.90 11.69 1.76
C LYS A 144 14.87 10.95 0.86
N PHE A 145 14.96 11.36 -0.40
CA PHE A 145 15.71 10.62 -1.42
C PHE A 145 17.08 11.24 -1.74
N SER A 146 17.41 12.36 -1.09
CA SER A 146 18.69 13.04 -1.24
C SER A 146 19.14 13.63 0.09
N GLU A 147 20.46 13.68 0.28
CA GLU A 147 21.12 14.37 1.38
C GLU A 147 21.12 15.90 1.21
N LYS A 148 20.82 16.39 0.00
CA LYS A 148 20.72 17.83 -0.25
C LYS A 148 19.46 18.38 0.41
N ILE A 149 19.64 19.22 1.43
CA ILE A 149 18.52 19.77 2.21
C ILE A 149 17.98 21.05 1.55
N PRO A 150 16.65 21.18 1.36
CA PRO A 150 15.99 22.41 0.93
C PRO A 150 16.28 23.62 1.84
N SER A 151 16.35 24.79 1.23
CA SER A 151 16.56 26.09 1.89
C SER A 151 15.40 26.48 2.81
N ASP A 152 14.18 26.11 2.45
CA ASP A 152 12.98 26.18 3.28
C ASP A 152 12.33 24.79 3.37
N LEU A 153 11.97 24.37 4.58
CA LEU A 153 11.35 23.08 4.89
C LEU A 153 9.87 23.20 5.29
N ASN A 154 9.32 24.41 5.47
CA ASN A 154 7.98 24.59 6.02
C ASN A 154 6.89 23.99 5.13
N GLU A 155 7.05 24.08 3.81
CA GLU A 155 6.07 23.56 2.84
C GLU A 155 6.58 22.34 2.07
N VAL A 156 7.84 21.92 2.30
CA VAL A 156 8.45 20.80 1.58
C VAL A 156 8.13 19.48 2.29
N LEU A 157 7.51 18.57 1.55
CA LEU A 157 7.09 17.26 2.01
C LEU A 157 8.17 16.19 1.81
N THR A 158 8.84 16.19 0.65
CA THR A 158 9.94 15.27 0.31
C THR A 158 10.73 15.81 -0.89
N TRP A 159 11.96 15.34 -1.10
CA TRP A 159 12.85 15.80 -2.17
C TRP A 159 13.80 14.71 -2.66
N ASP A 160 14.30 14.88 -3.89
CA ASP A 160 15.46 14.19 -4.46
C ASP A 160 16.47 15.23 -5.00
N ASP A 161 17.50 14.77 -5.70
CA ASP A 161 18.54 15.66 -6.27
C ASP A 161 18.01 16.65 -7.32
N ARG A 162 16.79 16.45 -7.83
CA ARG A 162 16.22 17.18 -8.97
C ARG A 162 14.96 17.94 -8.61
N PHE A 163 14.12 17.38 -7.75
CA PHE A 163 12.76 17.82 -7.51
C PHE A 163 12.42 17.84 -6.02
N LEU A 164 11.47 18.70 -5.68
CA LEU A 164 10.83 18.82 -4.38
C LEU A 164 9.33 18.61 -4.55
N LEU A 165 8.72 17.85 -3.65
CA LEU A 165 7.27 17.81 -3.48
C LEU A 165 6.90 18.79 -2.37
N VAL A 166 6.01 19.71 -2.69
CA VAL A 166 5.57 20.80 -1.81
C VAL A 166 4.05 20.79 -1.70
N GLY A 167 3.52 21.14 -0.54
CA GLY A 167 2.09 21.28 -0.30
C GLY A 167 1.71 21.05 1.16
N THR A 168 0.44 21.29 1.48
CA THR A 168 -0.12 21.14 2.83
C THR A 168 -1.26 20.13 2.88
N ASN A 169 -1.78 19.69 1.73
CA ASN A 169 -2.78 18.65 1.60
C ASN A 169 -2.69 17.99 0.20
N ILE A 170 -3.48 16.95 -0.04
CA ILE A 170 -3.46 16.20 -1.30
C ILE A 170 -3.92 17.07 -2.50
N GLU A 171 -4.80 18.04 -2.27
CA GLU A 171 -5.39 18.88 -3.32
C GLU A 171 -4.43 19.94 -3.86
N ASN A 172 -3.39 20.31 -3.10
CA ASN A 172 -2.45 21.38 -3.45
C ASN A 172 -1.02 20.92 -3.71
N LEU A 173 -0.80 19.62 -3.90
CA LEU A 173 0.53 19.05 -4.16
C LEU A 173 1.16 19.56 -5.46
N LYS A 174 2.39 20.07 -5.37
CA LYS A 174 3.18 20.53 -6.52
C LYS A 174 4.58 19.96 -6.53
N ILE A 175 5.10 19.75 -7.73
CA ILE A 175 6.49 19.39 -7.95
C ILE A 175 7.22 20.61 -8.46
N TYR A 176 8.31 20.97 -7.78
CA TYR A 176 9.23 22.02 -8.21
C TYR A 176 10.60 21.43 -8.47
N SER A 177 11.32 21.97 -9.45
CA SER A 177 12.77 21.85 -9.47
C SER A 177 13.40 22.72 -8.38
N TRP A 178 14.64 22.42 -8.00
CA TRP A 178 15.40 23.23 -7.05
C TRP A 178 15.44 24.72 -7.42
N LYS A 179 15.66 25.02 -8.70
CA LYS A 179 15.70 26.40 -9.19
C LYS A 179 14.35 27.11 -9.03
N GLU A 180 13.27 26.46 -9.43
CA GLU A 180 11.92 27.04 -9.30
C GLU A 180 11.55 27.29 -7.84
N TRP A 181 12.00 26.43 -6.93
CA TRP A 181 11.78 26.58 -5.50
C TRP A 181 12.57 27.75 -4.92
N ASP A 182 13.87 27.85 -5.24
CA ASP A 182 14.70 28.97 -4.78
C ASP A 182 14.16 30.31 -5.31
N ASP A 183 13.77 30.38 -6.59
CA ASP A 183 13.16 31.57 -7.20
C ASP A 183 11.84 31.97 -6.49
N LEU A 184 11.07 31.01 -5.97
CA LEU A 184 9.85 31.26 -5.20
C LEU A 184 10.16 31.83 -3.81
N ILE A 185 11.10 31.23 -3.10
CA ILE A 185 11.52 31.69 -1.77
C ILE A 185 12.07 33.12 -1.84
N GLU A 186 12.90 33.43 -2.85
CA GLU A 186 13.44 34.77 -3.04
C GLU A 186 12.33 35.82 -3.22
N ARG A 187 11.29 35.48 -3.99
CA ARG A 187 10.13 36.37 -4.19
C ARG A 187 9.33 36.57 -2.91
N GLU A 188 9.08 35.51 -2.15
CA GLU A 188 8.36 35.62 -0.88
C GLU A 188 9.12 36.48 0.13
N ASN A 189 10.44 36.28 0.24
CA ASN A 189 11.28 37.05 1.13
C ASN A 189 11.35 38.53 0.71
N TYR A 190 11.43 38.81 -0.59
CA TYR A 190 11.37 40.19 -1.09
C TYR A 190 10.05 40.87 -0.73
N LEU A 191 8.92 40.17 -0.85
CA LEU A 191 7.60 40.70 -0.50
C LEU A 191 7.46 40.92 1.01
N LYS A 192 7.96 40.00 1.85
CA LYS A 192 7.96 40.13 3.31
C LYS A 192 8.81 41.32 3.78
N ASN A 193 9.97 41.55 3.14
CA ASN A 193 10.91 42.60 3.54
C ASN A 193 10.59 44.01 3.02
N ASN A 194 9.78 44.14 1.95
CA ASN A 194 9.39 45.44 1.36
C ASN A 194 7.91 45.78 1.56
N GLY A 195 7.19 44.96 2.33
CA GLY A 195 5.78 45.16 2.68
C GLY A 195 5.56 45.81 4.06
N GLU A 196 6.63 46.18 4.76
CA GLU A 196 6.65 47.05 5.96
C GLU A 196 6.89 48.52 5.56
#